data_AF-A0A221NYA7-F1
#
_entry.id   AF-A0A221NYA7-F1
#
_cell.length_a   1.000
_cell.length_b   1.000
_cell.length_c   1.000
_cell.angle_alpha   90.00
_cell.angle_beta   90.00
_cell.angle_gamma   90.00
#
_symmetry.space_group_name_H-M   'P 1'
#
loop_
_entity.id
_entity.type
_entity.pdbx_description
1 polymer ?
#
loop_
_entity_poly.entity_id
_entity_poly.type
_entity_poly.pdbx_seq_one_letter_code
_entity_poly.pdbx_strand_id
1 'polypeptide(L)'
;MGRRPKGLFATVREAIRAWWRSRYDNATEEDTDAAWPDTDQSETAAPRKKVFVQSLVQKTPLSVAAQDGVFSFEVFPVFRWSSREMSRDTLTTRVRQHEEAARDELLRVAWSAARACDPADPVAAEHAINARLATDGNWCFDDAQGFIRCTPSVRVRMDPAVREHVLPYRLDALTLRETEEVGGLRAERTRKLTEAWLKVISELELLGELDAHQRRLLVPFGAALADPDFRKVMEALRRERRTSTEALVAALKGARGDHQEAGLYEFADAYDKALSAFCREMGLSPFSWVDDAVAPDGSAR
;
A
#
# COMPACT_ATOMS: atom_id res chain seq x y z
N MET A 1 -25.85 32.87 -7.14
CA MET A 1 -24.84 32.60 -6.09
C MET A 1 -25.00 31.17 -5.60
N GLY A 2 -24.32 30.21 -6.22
CA GLY A 2 -24.40 28.79 -5.84
C GLY A 2 -23.11 28.36 -5.13
N ARG A 3 -23.18 28.10 -3.83
CA ARG A 3 -22.06 27.56 -3.05
C ARG A 3 -21.76 26.13 -3.52
N ARG A 4 -20.57 25.92 -4.08
CA ARG A 4 -20.02 24.59 -4.39
C ARG A 4 -19.74 23.84 -3.07
N PRO A 5 -20.12 22.55 -2.92
CA PRO A 5 -19.74 21.76 -1.77
C PRO A 5 -18.23 21.49 -1.81
N LYS A 6 -17.54 21.84 -0.71
CA LYS A 6 -16.11 21.57 -0.51
C LYS A 6 -15.90 20.07 -0.28
N GLY A 7 -14.84 19.55 -0.88
CA GLY A 7 -14.68 18.14 -1.17
C GLY A 7 -14.44 17.23 0.04
N LEU A 8 -14.87 15.98 -0.14
CA LEU A 8 -14.63 14.78 0.67
C LEU A 8 -13.16 14.52 1.05
N PHE A 9 -12.19 15.25 0.48
CA PHE A 9 -10.77 15.11 0.81
C PHE A 9 -10.33 15.92 2.04
N ALA A 10 -11.10 16.95 2.44
CA ALA A 10 -10.81 17.71 3.65
C ALA A 10 -11.15 16.91 4.93
N THR A 11 -12.23 16.13 4.88
CA THR A 11 -12.73 15.33 6.00
C THR A 11 -11.83 14.13 6.31
N VAL A 12 -11.20 13.51 5.32
CA VAL A 12 -10.24 12.41 5.55
C VAL A 12 -8.98 12.89 6.27
N ARG A 13 -8.45 14.07 5.89
CA ARG A 13 -7.28 14.66 6.55
C ARG A 13 -7.58 15.10 7.99
N GLU A 14 -8.82 15.49 8.29
CA GLU A 14 -9.25 15.81 9.66
C GLU A 14 -9.53 14.56 10.49
N ALA A 15 -10.11 13.51 9.89
CA ALA A 15 -10.32 12.22 10.55
C ALA A 15 -8.99 11.55 10.93
N ILE A 16 -7.98 11.59 10.05
CA ILE A 16 -6.63 11.08 10.36
C ILE A 16 -5.98 11.89 11.49
N ARG A 17 -6.17 13.23 11.52
CA ARG A 17 -5.62 14.10 12.58
C ARG A 17 -6.36 13.98 13.92
N ALA A 18 -7.63 13.56 13.91
CA ALA A 18 -8.41 13.27 15.11
C ALA A 18 -8.07 11.89 15.67
N TRP A 19 -7.92 10.89 14.79
CA TRP A 19 -7.48 9.54 15.16
C TRP A 19 -6.07 9.54 15.78
N TRP A 20 -5.14 10.34 15.24
CA TRP A 20 -3.80 10.51 15.82
C TRP A 20 -3.80 11.21 17.19
N ARG A 21 -4.77 12.08 17.50
CA ARG A 21 -4.89 12.70 18.84
C ARG A 21 -5.48 11.73 19.87
N SER A 22 -6.54 11.01 19.49
CA SER A 22 -7.19 10.02 20.36
C SER A 22 -6.26 8.88 20.81
N ARG A 23 -5.24 8.53 20.01
CA ARG A 23 -4.30 7.45 20.35
C ARG A 23 -3.22 7.83 21.36
N TYR A 24 -3.03 9.12 21.66
CA TYR A 24 -1.99 9.59 22.61
C TYR A 24 -2.54 10.29 23.86
N ASP A 25 -3.84 10.61 23.91
CA ASP A 25 -4.46 11.25 25.09
C ASP A 25 -5.06 10.25 26.12
N ASN A 26 -5.12 8.94 25.81
CA ASN A 26 -5.72 7.92 26.69
C ASN A 26 -4.75 7.26 27.69
N ALA A 27 -3.70 7.95 28.14
CA ALA A 27 -2.70 7.37 29.06
C ALA A 27 -2.70 7.97 30.49
N THR A 28 -3.68 8.79 30.86
CA THR A 28 -3.82 9.27 32.25
C THR A 28 -5.27 9.59 32.55
N GLU A 29 -6.00 8.63 33.11
CA GLU A 29 -7.17 8.85 33.98
C GLU A 29 -7.61 7.50 34.58
N GLU A 30 -6.83 7.03 35.54
CA GLU A 30 -7.35 6.18 36.61
C GLU A 30 -6.96 6.87 37.91
N ASP A 31 -7.93 7.52 38.56
CA ASP A 31 -7.92 7.58 40.01
C ASP A 31 -9.35 7.52 40.54
N THR A 32 -9.53 6.51 41.37
CA THR A 32 -10.76 5.99 41.96
C THR A 32 -11.27 6.88 43.09
N ASP A 33 -12.52 7.35 42.98
CA ASP A 33 -13.30 7.83 44.11
C ASP A 33 -13.80 6.63 44.94
N ALA A 34 -13.22 6.42 46.11
CA ALA A 34 -13.81 5.61 47.18
C ALA A 34 -13.47 6.24 48.53
N ALA A 35 -14.43 6.99 49.06
CA ALA A 35 -14.39 7.58 50.39
C ALA A 35 -14.93 6.61 51.45
N TRP A 36 -14.20 6.39 52.55
CA TRP A 36 -14.65 6.06 53.92
C TRP A 36 -13.46 6.33 54.91
N PRO A 37 -13.69 6.51 56.24
CA PRO A 37 -13.06 7.58 57.02
C PRO A 37 -12.02 7.14 58.06
N ASP A 38 -11.20 8.13 58.47
CA ASP A 38 -10.32 8.29 59.65
C ASP A 38 -9.86 7.07 60.45
N THR A 39 -8.54 6.85 60.54
CA THR A 39 -7.85 6.54 61.81
C THR A 39 -6.35 6.92 61.77
N ASP A 40 -5.88 7.40 62.92
CA ASP A 40 -4.58 7.94 63.36
C ASP A 40 -3.23 7.48 62.76
N GLN A 41 -2.34 8.49 62.68
CA GLN A 41 -0.90 8.52 63.00
C GLN A 41 0.05 7.40 62.52
N SER A 42 0.95 7.78 61.61
CA SER A 42 2.41 7.52 61.73
C SER A 42 3.20 8.39 60.76
N GLU A 43 4.14 9.17 61.26
CA GLU A 43 5.18 9.86 60.48
C GLU A 43 5.99 8.85 59.66
N THR A 44 5.63 8.71 58.39
CA THR A 44 6.52 8.22 57.35
C THR A 44 6.59 9.31 56.30
N ALA A 45 7.79 9.80 56.01
CA ALA A 45 8.01 10.83 55.01
C ALA A 45 7.32 10.42 53.70
N ALA A 46 6.21 11.09 53.37
CA ALA A 46 5.44 10.80 52.17
C ALA A 46 6.37 10.81 50.96
N PRO A 47 6.25 9.85 50.02
CA PRO A 47 7.05 9.86 48.80
C PRO A 47 6.75 11.17 48.07
N ARG A 48 7.73 12.10 48.06
CA ARG A 48 7.62 13.36 47.34
C ARG A 48 7.21 13.03 45.89
N LYS A 49 6.06 13.56 45.45
CA LYS A 49 5.50 13.30 44.12
C LYS A 49 6.58 13.57 43.07
N LYS A 50 6.83 12.60 42.19
CA LYS A 50 7.82 12.71 41.11
C LYS A 50 7.37 13.81 40.14
N VAL A 51 8.20 14.84 39.98
CA VAL A 51 7.95 15.96 39.07
C VAL A 51 8.57 15.64 37.72
N PHE A 52 7.86 15.99 36.64
CA PHE A 52 8.31 15.79 35.27
C PHE A 52 8.39 17.13 34.53
N VAL A 53 9.46 17.31 33.76
CA VAL A 53 9.65 18.44 32.85
C VAL A 53 10.13 17.89 31.52
N GLN A 54 9.50 18.31 30.42
CA GLN A 54 9.94 17.97 29.07
C GLN A 54 10.63 19.20 28.46
N SER A 55 11.83 19.00 27.89
CA SER A 55 12.50 20.05 27.14
C SER A 55 11.69 20.41 25.89
N LEU A 56 11.74 21.68 25.51
CA LEU A 56 11.11 22.13 24.26
C LEU A 56 11.77 21.42 23.07
N VAL A 57 10.96 21.04 22.08
CA VAL A 57 11.47 20.46 20.84
C VAL A 57 12.40 21.49 20.18
N GLN A 58 13.67 21.14 20.05
CA GLN A 58 14.66 22.03 19.46
C GLN A 58 14.35 22.25 17.98
N LYS A 59 14.47 23.51 17.54
CA LYS A 59 14.25 23.87 16.13
C LYS A 59 15.42 23.48 15.24
N THR A 60 16.62 23.41 15.81
CA THR A 60 17.85 23.07 15.08
C THR A 60 18.12 21.57 15.23
N PRO A 61 18.09 20.80 14.13
CA PRO A 61 18.42 19.38 14.18
C PRO A 61 19.90 19.16 14.47
N LEU A 62 20.19 18.01 15.06
CA LEU A 62 21.53 17.44 15.15
C LEU A 62 21.83 16.67 13.87
N SER A 63 22.92 17.02 13.19
CA SER A 63 23.37 16.25 12.01
C SER A 63 24.21 15.06 12.47
N VAL A 64 23.77 13.85 12.15
CA VAL A 64 24.49 12.61 12.48
C VAL A 64 24.80 11.85 11.19
N ALA A 65 26.07 11.54 10.95
CA ALA A 65 26.48 10.80 9.77
C ALA A 65 25.80 9.42 9.70
N ALA A 66 25.24 9.09 8.54
CA ALA A 66 24.66 7.80 8.21
C ALA A 66 25.76 6.77 7.87
N GLN A 67 25.36 5.62 7.33
CA GLN A 67 26.27 4.63 6.77
C GLN A 67 27.25 5.29 5.76
N ASP A 68 28.52 4.88 5.82
CA ASP A 68 29.63 5.36 4.98
C ASP A 68 30.02 6.84 5.10
N GLY A 69 29.27 7.64 5.86
CA GLY A 69 29.62 9.03 6.17
C GLY A 69 29.39 10.04 5.05
N VAL A 70 28.72 9.64 3.97
CA VAL A 70 28.40 10.51 2.82
C VAL A 70 27.14 11.36 3.07
N PHE A 71 26.13 10.76 3.70
CA PHE A 71 24.86 11.40 4.00
C PHE A 71 24.68 11.56 5.51
N SER A 72 23.81 12.47 5.94
CA SER A 72 23.50 12.65 7.36
C SER A 72 22.01 12.60 7.67
N PHE A 73 21.69 12.09 8.85
CA PHE A 73 20.37 12.16 9.42
C PHE A 73 20.19 13.46 10.22
N GLU A 74 19.03 14.08 10.07
CA GLU A 74 18.58 15.17 10.93
C GLU A 74 17.88 14.59 12.16
N VAL A 75 18.56 14.63 13.31
CA VAL A 75 18.06 14.07 14.58
C VAL A 75 17.48 15.18 15.45
N PHE A 76 16.23 15.01 15.87
CA PHE A 76 15.51 15.92 16.75
C PHE A 76 15.41 15.30 18.15
N PRO A 77 16.24 15.73 19.11
CA PRO A 77 16.23 15.18 20.45
C PRO A 77 15.01 15.68 21.24
N VAL A 78 14.47 14.79 22.07
CA VAL A 78 13.42 15.07 23.04
C VAL A 78 13.87 14.54 24.39
N PHE A 79 14.10 15.43 25.34
CA PHE A 79 14.54 15.06 26.68
C PHE A 79 13.37 15.12 27.66
N ARG A 80 13.14 14.02 28.38
CA ARG A 80 12.19 13.95 29.50
C ARG A 80 12.96 13.89 30.79
N TRP A 81 12.80 14.91 31.62
CA TRP A 81 13.48 15.06 32.90
C TRP A 81 12.53 14.75 34.03
N SER A 82 13.05 14.11 35.08
CA SER A 82 12.28 13.84 36.27
C SER A 82 13.12 13.88 37.54
N SER A 83 12.54 14.38 38.61
CA SER A 83 13.16 14.39 39.94
C SER A 83 12.09 14.18 41.03
N ARG A 84 12.50 13.67 42.19
CA ARG A 84 11.66 13.54 43.39
C ARG A 84 12.03 14.56 44.46
N GLU A 85 13.15 15.27 44.31
CA GLU A 85 13.77 16.02 45.40
C GLU A 85 13.54 17.53 45.30
N MET A 86 13.21 18.02 44.10
CA MET A 86 13.06 19.44 43.78
C MET A 86 11.69 19.80 43.21
N SER A 87 11.34 21.10 43.30
CA SER A 87 10.14 21.65 42.69
C SER A 87 10.28 21.75 41.15
N ARG A 88 9.16 21.95 40.46
CA ARG A 88 9.13 22.07 38.99
C ARG A 88 9.94 23.26 38.47
N ASP A 89 9.92 24.38 39.17
CA ASP A 89 10.61 25.60 38.72
C ASP A 89 12.13 25.46 38.89
N THR A 90 12.57 24.84 40.00
CA THR A 90 13.96 24.49 40.22
C THR A 90 14.44 23.49 39.17
N LEU A 91 13.67 22.43 38.92
CA LEU A 91 13.98 21.44 37.89
C LEU A 91 14.11 22.10 36.51
N THR A 92 13.20 22.98 36.12
CA THR A 92 13.24 23.67 34.82
C THR A 92 14.50 24.52 34.66
N THR A 93 14.94 25.18 35.73
CA THR A 93 16.17 26.00 35.72
C THR A 93 17.41 25.12 35.59
N ARG A 94 17.47 24.00 36.32
CA ARG A 94 18.61 23.07 36.30
C ARG A 94 18.70 22.26 35.03
N VAL A 95 17.55 21.87 34.45
CA VAL A 95 17.49 21.17 33.15
C VAL A 95 18.25 21.96 32.08
N ARG A 96 18.13 23.29 32.04
CA ARG A 96 18.86 24.13 31.08
C ARG A 96 20.39 24.04 31.22
N GLN A 97 20.89 23.77 32.42
CA GLN A 97 22.34 23.61 32.69
C GLN A 97 22.85 22.25 32.24
N HIS A 98 22.02 21.20 32.32
CA HIS A 98 22.38 19.83 31.95
C HIS A 98 21.97 19.44 30.52
N GLU A 99 21.23 20.30 29.81
CA GLU A 99 20.74 20.03 28.45
C GLU A 99 21.88 19.86 27.44
N GLU A 100 22.96 20.65 27.56
CA GLU A 100 24.14 20.53 26.68
C GLU A 100 24.88 19.21 26.91
N ALA A 101 25.11 18.83 28.17
CA ALA A 101 25.74 17.55 28.51
C ALA A 101 24.91 16.34 28.03
N ALA A 102 23.59 16.39 28.20
CA ALA A 102 22.69 15.36 27.67
C ALA A 102 22.71 15.30 26.14
N ARG A 103 22.90 16.43 25.46
CA ARG A 103 23.00 16.50 24.00
C ARG A 103 24.30 15.88 23.48
N ASP A 104 25.43 16.13 24.12
CA ASP A 104 26.71 15.55 23.72
C ASP A 104 26.71 14.03 23.89
N GLU A 105 26.11 13.55 24.98
CA GLU A 105 25.97 12.12 25.23
C GLU A 105 24.99 11.46 24.24
N LEU A 106 23.90 12.17 23.89
CA LEU A 106 22.99 11.74 22.83
C LEU A 106 23.72 11.60 21.49
N LEU A 107 24.55 12.57 21.12
CA LEU A 107 25.34 12.53 19.89
C LEU A 107 26.29 11.34 19.86
N ARG A 108 26.96 11.05 20.97
CA ARG A 108 27.88 9.91 21.09
C ARG A 108 27.16 8.58 20.83
N VAL A 109 26.00 8.38 21.46
CA VAL A 109 25.20 7.16 21.29
C VAL A 109 24.60 7.09 19.89
N ALA A 110 23.99 8.19 19.42
CA ALA A 110 23.34 8.26 18.12
C ALA A 110 24.33 8.04 16.98
N TRP A 111 25.55 8.57 17.06
CA TRP A 111 26.59 8.39 16.04
C TRP A 111 26.94 6.91 15.85
N SER A 112 27.04 6.14 16.93
CA SER A 112 27.34 4.70 16.85
C SER A 112 26.20 3.88 16.24
N ALA A 113 24.94 4.26 16.49
CA ALA A 113 23.77 3.57 15.97
C ALA A 113 23.46 3.95 14.50
N ALA A 114 23.57 5.23 14.16
CA ALA A 114 23.24 5.76 12.85
C ALA A 114 24.11 5.18 11.73
N ARG A 115 25.39 4.87 12.00
CA ARG A 115 26.31 4.31 11.00
C ARG A 115 25.97 2.88 10.55
N ALA A 116 25.13 2.17 11.29
CA ALA A 116 24.66 0.84 10.92
C ALA A 116 23.37 0.88 10.07
N CYS A 117 22.80 2.07 9.82
CA CYS A 117 21.50 2.23 9.17
C CYS A 117 21.64 2.84 7.78
N ASP A 118 20.82 2.34 6.85
CA ASP A 118 20.74 2.86 5.48
C ASP A 118 20.24 4.33 5.49
N PRO A 119 20.94 5.28 4.84
CA PRO A 119 20.48 6.67 4.70
C PRO A 119 19.08 6.82 4.10
N ALA A 120 18.61 5.83 3.32
CA ALA A 120 17.28 5.81 2.73
C ALA A 120 16.16 5.40 3.71
N ASP A 121 16.49 4.88 4.90
CA ASP A 121 15.52 4.42 5.90
C ASP A 121 15.67 5.18 7.25
N PRO A 122 15.03 6.35 7.39
CA PRO A 122 15.07 7.11 8.63
C PRO A 122 14.30 6.43 9.77
N VAL A 123 13.35 5.54 9.48
CA VAL A 123 12.55 4.85 10.50
C VAL A 123 13.38 3.76 11.17
N ALA A 124 14.13 2.98 10.39
CA ALA A 124 15.10 2.04 10.93
C ALA A 124 16.15 2.76 11.79
N ALA A 125 16.67 3.91 11.33
CA ALA A 125 17.60 4.72 12.09
C ALA A 125 17.01 5.24 13.41
N GLU A 126 15.76 5.72 13.40
CA GLU A 126 15.05 6.15 14.61
C GLU A 126 14.90 5.01 15.62
N HIS A 127 14.49 3.82 15.17
CA HIS A 127 14.36 2.66 16.03
C HIS A 127 15.70 2.20 16.60
N ALA A 128 16.76 2.17 15.79
CA ALA A 128 18.09 1.77 16.23
C ALA A 128 18.66 2.73 17.28
N ILE A 129 18.53 4.04 17.07
CA ILE A 129 19.01 5.04 18.02
C ILE A 129 18.18 4.98 19.32
N ASN A 130 16.85 4.93 19.23
CA ASN A 130 16.00 4.85 20.42
C ASN A 130 16.21 3.54 21.22
N ALA A 131 16.49 2.42 20.55
CA ALA A 131 16.81 1.15 21.23
C ALA A 131 18.13 1.25 22.01
N ARG A 132 19.16 1.90 21.45
CA ARG A 132 20.40 2.17 22.19
C ARG A 132 20.18 3.14 23.34
N LEU A 133 19.43 4.22 23.13
CA LEU A 133 19.09 5.17 24.19
C LEU A 133 18.23 4.53 25.30
N ALA A 134 17.42 3.52 25.02
CA ALA A 134 16.69 2.80 26.06
C ALA A 134 17.63 1.99 26.97
N THR A 135 18.75 1.49 26.42
CA THR A 135 19.74 0.68 27.14
C THR A 135 20.77 1.56 27.87
N ASP A 136 21.34 2.54 27.16
CA ASP A 136 22.46 3.38 27.63
C ASP A 136 22.00 4.76 28.15
N GLY A 137 20.75 5.15 27.87
CA GLY A 137 20.25 6.52 28.04
C GLY A 137 19.54 6.81 29.36
N ASN A 138 19.65 5.95 30.38
CA ASN A 138 19.22 6.32 31.73
C ASN A 138 20.26 7.22 32.39
N TRP A 139 20.34 8.46 31.90
CA TRP A 139 21.31 9.42 32.41
C TRP A 139 20.82 10.03 33.71
N CYS A 140 21.75 10.10 34.64
CA CYS A 140 21.54 10.49 36.01
C CYS A 140 22.53 11.60 36.32
N PHE A 141 22.02 12.76 36.68
CA PHE A 141 22.81 13.92 37.03
C PHE A 141 22.64 14.19 38.52
N ASP A 142 23.74 14.10 39.26
CA ASP A 142 23.80 14.55 40.64
C ASP A 142 24.04 16.07 40.66
N ASP A 143 23.12 16.80 41.30
CA ASP A 143 23.23 18.23 41.53
C ASP A 143 23.16 18.48 43.05
N ALA A 144 23.64 19.64 43.50
CA ALA A 144 23.65 20.01 44.92
C ALA A 144 22.25 20.06 45.56
N GLN A 145 21.19 20.12 44.73
CA GLN A 145 19.79 20.18 45.14
C GLN A 145 19.04 18.85 44.98
N GLY A 146 19.74 17.81 44.50
CA GLY A 146 19.21 16.47 44.42
C GLY A 146 19.37 15.81 43.05
N PHE A 147 18.82 14.60 42.95
CA PHE A 147 19.00 13.75 41.79
C PHE A 147 18.05 14.10 40.63
N ILE A 148 18.61 14.23 39.42
CA ILE A 148 17.86 14.48 38.19
C ILE A 148 18.05 13.29 37.23
N ARG A 149 16.94 12.66 36.83
CA ARG A 149 16.94 11.61 35.82
C ARG A 149 16.49 12.15 34.47
N CYS A 150 17.28 11.89 33.43
CA CYS A 150 16.95 12.17 32.04
C CYS A 150 16.60 10.89 31.30
N THR A 151 15.55 10.94 30.49
CA THR A 151 15.17 9.89 29.55
C THR A 151 15.10 10.52 28.15
N PRO A 152 16.15 10.34 27.33
CA PRO A 152 16.20 10.86 25.97
C PRO A 152 15.37 10.00 25.03
N SER A 153 14.73 10.63 24.05
CA SER A 153 14.20 10.00 22.85
C SER A 153 14.52 10.86 21.64
N VAL A 154 14.56 10.25 20.45
CA VAL A 154 14.86 10.96 19.20
C VAL A 154 13.78 10.74 18.18
N ARG A 155 13.59 11.76 17.33
CA ARG A 155 12.94 11.61 16.02
C ARG A 155 13.97 11.82 14.94
N VAL A 156 13.95 11.00 13.90
CA VAL A 156 14.94 11.05 12.83
C VAL A 156 14.28 11.45 11.52
N ARG A 157 14.93 12.37 10.80
CA ARG A 157 14.56 12.72 9.43
C ARG A 157 15.74 12.43 8.51
N MET A 158 15.39 12.02 7.29
CA MET A 158 16.35 11.83 6.21
C MET A 158 16.98 13.18 5.81
N ASP A 159 18.25 13.11 5.40
CA ASP A 159 18.97 14.21 4.75
C ASP A 159 18.07 14.92 3.72
N PRO A 160 17.96 16.26 3.74
CA PRO A 160 17.27 17.00 2.69
C PRO A 160 17.70 16.61 1.27
N ALA A 161 19.00 16.36 1.03
CA ALA A 161 19.51 16.02 -0.29
C ALA A 161 19.05 14.63 -0.76
N VAL A 162 19.12 13.63 0.14
CA VAL A 162 18.63 12.28 -0.16
C VAL A 162 17.11 12.30 -0.33
N ARG A 163 16.39 13.06 0.50
CA ARG A 163 14.94 13.20 0.40
C ARG A 163 14.52 13.76 -0.94
N GLU A 164 15.17 14.82 -1.41
CA GLU A 164 14.85 15.43 -2.72
C GLU A 164 15.12 14.47 -3.88
N HIS A 165 16.17 13.64 -3.79
CA HIS A 165 16.47 12.65 -4.81
C HIS A 165 15.53 11.44 -4.79
N VAL A 166 15.20 10.91 -3.61
CA VAL A 166 14.40 9.68 -3.43
C VAL A 166 12.91 9.93 -3.60
N LEU A 167 12.42 11.13 -3.26
CA LEU A 167 11.01 11.50 -3.34
C LEU A 167 10.35 11.20 -4.69
N PRO A 168 10.88 11.62 -5.85
CA PRO A 168 10.25 11.34 -7.15
C PRO A 168 10.07 9.84 -7.38
N TYR A 169 11.10 9.03 -7.15
CA TYR A 169 11.01 7.58 -7.33
C TYR A 169 10.00 6.90 -6.41
N ARG A 170 9.89 7.37 -5.16
CA ARG A 170 8.88 6.85 -4.22
C ARG A 170 7.47 7.26 -4.62
N LEU A 171 7.29 8.46 -5.16
CA LEU A 171 6.01 8.92 -5.69
C LEU A 171 5.63 8.15 -6.96
N ASP A 172 6.58 7.87 -7.85
CA ASP A 172 6.35 7.07 -9.06
C ASP A 172 5.96 5.63 -8.70
N ALA A 173 6.66 5.01 -7.76
CA ALA A 173 6.33 3.68 -7.26
C ALA A 173 4.94 3.62 -6.61
N LEU A 174 4.58 4.64 -5.82
CA LEU A 174 3.24 4.76 -5.24
C LEU A 174 2.18 4.92 -6.34
N THR A 175 2.44 5.79 -7.31
CA THR A 175 1.53 6.06 -8.42
C THR A 175 1.29 4.81 -9.25
N LEU A 176 2.35 4.04 -9.55
CA LEU A 176 2.23 2.77 -10.26
C LEU A 176 1.34 1.79 -9.49
N ARG A 177 1.62 1.60 -8.20
CA ARG A 177 0.83 0.71 -7.33
C ARG A 177 -0.64 1.10 -7.28
N GLU A 178 -0.94 2.37 -7.03
CA GLU A 178 -2.31 2.87 -6.98
C GLU A 178 -3.00 2.73 -8.35
N THR A 179 -2.28 2.93 -9.45
CA THR A 179 -2.81 2.73 -10.81
C THR A 179 -3.13 1.28 -11.08
N GLU A 180 -2.29 0.35 -10.65
CA GLU A 180 -2.53 -1.09 -10.74
C GLU A 180 -3.73 -1.52 -9.90
N GLU A 181 -3.84 -1.05 -8.66
CA GLU A 181 -4.96 -1.34 -7.76
C GLU A 181 -6.28 -0.82 -8.36
N VAL A 182 -6.30 0.42 -8.86
CA VAL A 182 -7.46 1.00 -9.56
C VAL A 182 -7.79 0.22 -10.84
N GLY A 183 -6.77 -0.17 -11.60
CA GLY A 183 -6.91 -0.99 -12.81
C GLY A 183 -7.57 -2.34 -12.52
N GLY A 184 -7.13 -3.01 -11.45
CA GLY A 184 -7.71 -4.27 -10.98
C GLY A 184 -9.17 -4.13 -10.56
N LEU A 185 -9.48 -3.10 -9.77
CA LEU A 185 -10.87 -2.81 -9.38
C LEU A 185 -11.77 -2.52 -10.59
N ARG A 186 -11.25 -1.79 -11.58
CA ARG A 186 -11.97 -1.50 -12.82
C ARG A 186 -12.23 -2.78 -13.62
N ALA A 187 -11.21 -3.62 -13.81
CA ALA A 187 -11.35 -4.88 -14.53
C ALA A 187 -12.40 -5.80 -13.89
N GLU A 188 -12.37 -5.94 -12.56
CA GLU A 188 -13.34 -6.75 -11.83
C GLU A 188 -14.77 -6.19 -11.95
N ARG A 189 -14.93 -4.86 -11.87
CA ARG A 189 -16.22 -4.21 -12.06
C ARG A 189 -16.76 -4.44 -13.47
N THR A 190 -15.92 -4.26 -14.49
CA THR A 190 -16.29 -4.46 -15.89
C THR A 190 -16.70 -5.91 -16.15
N ARG A 191 -15.97 -6.87 -15.58
CA ARG A 191 -16.31 -8.29 -15.65
C ARG A 191 -17.70 -8.56 -15.08
N LYS A 192 -17.98 -8.13 -13.83
CA LYS A 192 -19.29 -8.31 -13.19
C LYS A 192 -20.44 -7.69 -13.99
N LEU A 193 -20.24 -6.49 -14.51
CA LEU A 193 -21.25 -5.82 -15.33
C LEU A 193 -21.49 -6.55 -16.66
N THR A 194 -20.42 -7.01 -17.30
CA THR A 194 -20.53 -7.78 -18.55
C THR A 194 -21.26 -9.09 -18.31
N GLU A 195 -20.93 -9.82 -17.23
CA GLU A 195 -21.63 -11.05 -16.84
C GLU A 195 -23.11 -10.79 -16.53
N ALA A 196 -23.43 -9.71 -15.83
CA ALA A 196 -24.80 -9.31 -15.55
C ALA A 196 -25.58 -9.01 -16.84
N TRP A 197 -24.98 -8.28 -17.79
CA TRP A 197 -25.61 -8.01 -19.09
C TRP A 197 -25.78 -9.26 -19.94
N LEU A 198 -24.80 -10.18 -19.94
CA LEU A 198 -24.93 -11.47 -20.62
C LEU A 198 -26.11 -12.27 -20.06
N LYS A 199 -26.30 -12.26 -18.74
CA LYS A 199 -27.44 -12.90 -18.09
C LYS A 199 -28.78 -12.28 -18.52
N VAL A 200 -28.86 -10.95 -18.56
CA VAL A 200 -30.07 -10.24 -19.04
C VAL A 200 -30.37 -10.60 -20.50
N ILE A 201 -29.33 -10.64 -21.36
CA ILE A 201 -29.51 -11.01 -22.77
C ILE A 201 -29.99 -12.46 -22.90
N SER A 202 -29.43 -13.40 -22.13
CA SER A 202 -29.89 -14.80 -22.17
C SER A 202 -31.33 -14.98 -21.69
N GLU A 203 -31.75 -14.20 -20.70
CA GLU A 203 -33.13 -14.22 -20.20
C GLU A 203 -34.11 -13.63 -21.23
N LEU A 204 -33.73 -12.53 -21.90
CA LEU A 204 -34.59 -11.86 -22.90
C LEU A 204 -34.72 -12.65 -24.20
N GLU A 205 -33.64 -13.27 -24.68
CA GLU A 205 -33.62 -14.07 -25.90
C GLU A 205 -34.08 -15.53 -25.65
N LEU A 206 -34.52 -15.86 -24.43
CA LEU A 206 -34.94 -17.21 -24.02
C LEU A 206 -33.88 -18.29 -24.31
N LEU A 207 -32.61 -17.91 -24.30
CA LEU A 207 -31.48 -18.78 -24.68
C LEU A 207 -31.12 -19.80 -23.60
N GLY A 208 -31.73 -19.73 -22.40
CA GLY A 208 -31.40 -20.61 -21.28
C GLY A 208 -29.97 -20.38 -20.78
N GLU A 209 -29.22 -21.46 -20.52
CA GLU A 209 -27.81 -21.36 -20.17
C GLU A 209 -26.95 -21.13 -21.43
N LEU A 210 -26.22 -20.02 -21.47
CA LEU A 210 -25.33 -19.72 -22.59
C LEU A 210 -24.12 -20.65 -22.59
N ASP A 211 -23.92 -21.37 -23.70
CA ASP A 211 -22.69 -22.13 -23.94
C ASP A 211 -21.47 -21.19 -24.11
N ALA A 212 -20.25 -21.75 -24.09
CA ALA A 212 -19.02 -20.97 -24.21
C ALA A 212 -18.91 -20.18 -25.54
N HIS A 213 -19.50 -20.69 -26.62
CA HIS A 213 -19.47 -20.09 -27.95
C HIS A 213 -20.42 -18.88 -28.04
N GLN A 214 -21.66 -19.06 -27.59
CA GLN A 214 -22.70 -18.03 -27.50
C GLN A 214 -22.25 -16.90 -26.58
N ARG A 215 -21.67 -17.21 -25.41
CA ARG A 215 -21.07 -16.19 -24.53
C ARG A 215 -20.04 -15.37 -25.28
N ARG A 216 -19.12 -16.00 -26.00
CA ARG A 216 -18.06 -15.32 -26.76
C ARG A 216 -18.59 -14.41 -27.86
N LEU A 217 -19.72 -14.74 -28.49
CA LEU A 217 -20.39 -13.90 -29.49
C LEU A 217 -21.09 -12.69 -28.86
N LEU A 218 -21.65 -12.87 -27.66
CA LEU A 218 -22.43 -11.84 -26.96
C LEU A 218 -21.58 -10.90 -26.10
N VAL A 219 -20.37 -11.31 -25.68
CA VAL A 219 -19.46 -10.50 -24.84
C VAL A 219 -19.20 -9.09 -25.41
N PRO A 220 -18.96 -8.87 -26.72
CA PRO A 220 -18.79 -7.52 -27.26
C PRO A 220 -20.02 -6.60 -27.04
N PHE A 221 -21.23 -7.16 -27.01
CA PHE A 221 -22.46 -6.40 -26.75
C PHE A 221 -22.62 -6.09 -25.26
N GLY A 222 -22.35 -7.07 -24.38
CA GLY A 222 -22.28 -6.84 -22.93
C GLY A 222 -21.18 -5.83 -22.56
N ALA A 223 -20.03 -5.90 -23.23
CA ALA A 223 -18.91 -4.97 -23.06
C ALA A 223 -19.28 -3.53 -23.42
N ALA A 224 -20.09 -3.34 -24.48
CA ALA A 224 -20.56 -2.03 -24.90
C ALA A 224 -21.44 -1.33 -23.84
N LEU A 225 -22.10 -2.11 -22.99
CA LEU A 225 -22.95 -1.64 -21.90
C LEU A 225 -22.21 -1.54 -20.54
N ALA A 226 -21.05 -2.19 -20.41
CA ALA A 226 -20.30 -2.27 -19.17
C ALA A 226 -19.24 -1.17 -19.01
N ASP A 227 -18.37 -0.95 -20.02
CA ASP A 227 -17.28 0.03 -19.93
C ASP A 227 -16.79 0.47 -21.33
N PRO A 228 -16.52 1.77 -21.55
CA PRO A 228 -16.15 2.31 -22.86
C PRO A 228 -14.76 1.89 -23.34
N ASP A 229 -13.79 1.67 -22.45
CA ASP A 229 -12.45 1.23 -22.83
C ASP A 229 -12.43 -0.28 -23.09
N PHE A 230 -13.16 -1.05 -22.28
CA PHE A 230 -13.36 -2.47 -22.55
C PHE A 230 -14.08 -2.73 -23.88
N ARG A 231 -15.10 -1.92 -24.20
CA ARG A 231 -15.76 -1.93 -25.52
C ARG A 231 -14.76 -1.77 -26.66
N LYS A 232 -13.83 -0.81 -26.60
CA LYS A 232 -12.83 -0.59 -27.66
C LYS A 232 -11.97 -1.83 -27.90
N VAL A 233 -11.54 -2.49 -26.83
CA VAL A 233 -10.76 -3.73 -26.90
C VAL A 233 -11.58 -4.85 -27.54
N MET A 234 -12.83 -5.02 -27.11
CA MET A 234 -13.71 -6.04 -27.67
C MET A 234 -14.08 -5.78 -29.14
N GLU A 235 -14.22 -4.52 -29.55
CA GLU A 235 -14.42 -4.13 -30.95
C GLU A 235 -13.18 -4.36 -31.81
N ALA A 236 -11.98 -4.12 -31.28
CA ALA A 236 -10.73 -4.46 -31.95
C ALA A 236 -10.62 -5.98 -32.17
N LEU A 237 -10.86 -6.78 -31.11
CA LEU A 237 -10.88 -8.25 -31.20
C LEU A 237 -11.95 -8.74 -32.19
N ARG A 238 -13.15 -8.13 -32.20
CA ARG A 238 -14.21 -8.49 -33.17
C ARG A 238 -13.78 -8.23 -34.61
N ARG A 239 -13.10 -7.11 -34.87
CA ARG A 239 -12.59 -6.78 -36.21
C ARG A 239 -11.50 -7.75 -36.65
N GLU A 240 -10.54 -8.04 -35.79
CA GLU A 240 -9.46 -9.00 -36.05
C GLU A 240 -10.00 -10.40 -36.38
N ARG A 241 -10.97 -10.88 -35.59
CA ARG A 241 -11.67 -12.16 -35.87
C ARG A 241 -12.34 -12.15 -37.25
N ARG A 242 -13.01 -11.06 -37.61
CA ARG A 242 -13.67 -10.93 -38.91
C ARG A 242 -12.65 -10.99 -40.05
N THR A 243 -11.56 -10.24 -39.96
CA THR A 243 -10.49 -10.24 -40.97
C THR A 243 -9.87 -11.63 -41.11
N SER A 244 -9.63 -12.33 -40.01
CA SER A 244 -9.08 -13.69 -40.01
C SER A 244 -10.04 -14.69 -40.68
N THR A 245 -11.35 -14.58 -40.41
CA THR A 245 -12.36 -15.42 -41.08
C THR A 245 -12.45 -15.12 -42.57
N GLU A 246 -12.40 -13.84 -42.97
CA GLU A 246 -12.39 -13.44 -44.38
C GLU A 246 -11.13 -13.98 -45.10
N ALA A 247 -9.97 -13.95 -44.44
CA ALA A 247 -8.72 -14.53 -44.96
C ALA A 247 -8.82 -16.06 -45.10
N LEU A 248 -9.39 -16.77 -44.11
CA LEU A 248 -9.63 -18.21 -44.22
C LEU A 248 -10.57 -18.52 -45.39
N VAL A 249 -11.68 -17.80 -45.53
CA VAL A 249 -12.62 -18.00 -46.64
C VAL A 249 -11.94 -17.77 -47.98
N ALA A 250 -11.07 -16.75 -48.09
CA ALA A 250 -10.28 -16.50 -49.29
C ALA A 250 -9.30 -17.65 -49.58
N ALA A 251 -8.59 -18.14 -48.56
CA ALA A 251 -7.66 -19.26 -48.68
C ALA A 251 -8.36 -20.56 -49.10
N LEU A 252 -9.50 -20.89 -48.49
CA LEU A 252 -10.30 -22.07 -48.84
C LEU A 252 -10.90 -21.97 -50.25
N LYS A 253 -11.25 -20.76 -50.71
CA LYS A 253 -11.71 -20.54 -52.10
C LYS A 253 -10.57 -20.67 -53.11
N GLY A 254 -9.38 -20.14 -52.78
CA GLY A 254 -8.18 -20.28 -53.61
C GLY A 254 -7.77 -21.75 -53.74
N ALA A 255 -7.68 -22.46 -52.62
CA ALA A 255 -7.36 -23.88 -52.61
C ALA A 255 -8.38 -24.73 -53.38
N ARG A 256 -9.69 -24.41 -53.29
CA ARG A 256 -10.71 -25.04 -54.16
C ARG A 256 -10.46 -24.80 -55.66
N GLY A 257 -9.84 -23.69 -56.06
CA GLY A 257 -9.39 -23.49 -57.44
C GLY A 257 -8.23 -24.42 -57.80
N ASP A 258 -7.23 -24.48 -56.92
CA ASP A 258 -5.96 -25.20 -57.13
C ASP A 258 -6.09 -26.73 -57.03
N HIS A 259 -7.19 -27.26 -56.48
CA HIS A 259 -7.48 -28.70 -56.42
C HIS A 259 -7.55 -29.39 -57.79
N GLN A 260 -7.64 -28.63 -58.89
CA GLN A 260 -7.59 -29.18 -60.24
C GLN A 260 -6.18 -29.59 -60.66
N GLU A 261 -5.13 -29.11 -59.97
CA GLU A 261 -3.72 -29.32 -60.32
C GLU A 261 -2.94 -30.15 -59.28
N ALA A 262 -3.43 -30.28 -58.04
CA ALA A 262 -2.76 -31.00 -56.95
C ALA A 262 -3.43 -32.33 -56.56
N GLY A 263 -2.65 -33.30 -56.08
CA GLY A 263 -3.14 -34.61 -55.63
C GLY A 263 -4.01 -34.53 -54.36
N LEU A 264 -5.05 -35.37 -54.28
CA LEU A 264 -6.10 -35.34 -53.24
C LEU A 264 -5.58 -35.37 -51.77
N TYR A 265 -4.44 -36.02 -51.53
CA TYR A 265 -3.88 -36.20 -50.17
C TYR A 265 -3.13 -34.97 -49.66
N GLU A 266 -2.35 -34.31 -50.51
CA GLU A 266 -1.64 -33.07 -50.16
C GLU A 266 -2.64 -31.93 -49.92
N PHE A 267 -3.75 -31.97 -50.65
CA PHE A 267 -4.88 -31.07 -50.47
C PHE A 267 -5.56 -31.23 -49.09
N ALA A 268 -5.85 -32.46 -48.66
CA ALA A 268 -6.48 -32.72 -47.37
C ALA A 268 -5.57 -32.27 -46.19
N ASP A 269 -4.26 -32.52 -46.27
CA ASP A 269 -3.29 -32.12 -45.24
C ASP A 269 -3.12 -30.58 -45.16
N ALA A 270 -3.15 -29.88 -46.31
CA ALA A 270 -3.11 -28.41 -46.32
C ALA A 270 -4.37 -27.78 -45.70
N TYR A 271 -5.55 -28.34 -45.96
CA TYR A 271 -6.81 -27.91 -45.33
C TYR A 271 -6.80 -28.12 -43.82
N ASP A 272 -6.31 -29.28 -43.39
CA ASP A 272 -6.29 -29.63 -41.96
C ASP A 272 -5.35 -28.71 -41.17
N LYS A 273 -4.20 -28.38 -41.76
CA LYS A 273 -3.26 -27.39 -41.20
C LYS A 273 -3.84 -25.97 -41.18
N ALA A 274 -4.51 -25.54 -42.25
CA ALA A 274 -5.12 -24.21 -42.33
C ALA A 274 -6.27 -24.05 -41.32
N LEU A 275 -7.12 -25.09 -41.17
CA LEU A 275 -8.18 -25.11 -40.18
C LEU A 275 -7.63 -25.17 -38.76
N SER A 276 -6.61 -26.00 -38.50
CA SER A 276 -5.96 -26.08 -37.19
C SER A 276 -5.29 -24.77 -36.78
N ALA A 277 -4.62 -24.08 -37.72
CA ALA A 277 -4.02 -22.77 -37.48
C ALA A 277 -5.08 -21.71 -37.18
N PHE A 278 -6.17 -21.68 -37.96
CA PHE A 278 -7.29 -20.78 -37.72
C PHE A 278 -7.98 -21.04 -36.37
N CYS A 279 -8.20 -22.31 -36.01
CA CYS A 279 -8.74 -22.67 -34.70
C CYS A 279 -7.83 -22.16 -33.56
N ARG A 280 -6.51 -22.33 -33.69
CA ARG A 280 -5.53 -21.81 -32.70
C ARG A 280 -5.53 -20.29 -32.59
N GLU A 281 -5.51 -19.57 -33.71
CA GLU A 281 -5.58 -18.10 -33.73
C GLU A 281 -6.89 -17.59 -33.12
N MET A 282 -7.96 -18.32 -33.35
CA MET A 282 -9.26 -18.05 -32.75
C MET A 282 -9.36 -18.58 -31.32
N GLY A 283 -8.34 -19.21 -30.72
CA GLY A 283 -8.46 -19.80 -29.37
C GLY A 283 -9.60 -20.82 -29.24
N LEU A 284 -9.92 -21.51 -30.33
CA LEU A 284 -10.80 -22.67 -30.39
C LEU A 284 -9.93 -23.93 -30.30
N SER A 285 -10.40 -24.97 -29.63
CA SER A 285 -9.76 -26.28 -29.74
C SER A 285 -9.92 -26.79 -31.18
N PRO A 286 -8.81 -27.20 -31.85
CA PRO A 286 -8.91 -27.87 -33.13
C PRO A 286 -9.81 -29.10 -33.00
N PHE A 287 -10.75 -29.28 -33.94
CA PHE A 287 -11.66 -30.43 -34.02
C PHE A 287 -12.75 -30.58 -32.95
N SER A 288 -13.06 -29.56 -32.15
CA SER A 288 -14.18 -29.64 -31.18
C SER A 288 -15.54 -29.95 -31.82
N TRP A 289 -15.70 -29.67 -33.12
CA TRP A 289 -16.88 -29.99 -33.92
C TRP A 289 -16.94 -31.45 -34.43
N VAL A 290 -15.84 -32.22 -34.34
CA VAL A 290 -15.79 -33.63 -34.77
C VAL A 290 -16.25 -34.53 -33.63
N ASP A 291 -15.88 -34.20 -32.39
CA ASP A 291 -16.31 -34.95 -31.21
C ASP A 291 -17.84 -34.92 -31.01
N ASP A 292 -18.48 -33.77 -31.30
CA ASP A 292 -19.95 -33.65 -31.24
C ASP A 292 -20.67 -34.42 -32.38
N ALA A 293 -19.98 -34.66 -33.51
CA ALA A 293 -20.54 -35.39 -34.65
C ALA A 293 -20.35 -36.91 -34.56
N VAL A 294 -19.45 -37.38 -33.68
CA VAL A 294 -19.12 -38.81 -33.48
C VAL A 294 -19.81 -39.38 -32.23
N ALA A 295 -20.58 -38.59 -31.47
CA ALA A 295 -21.48 -39.16 -30.47
C ALA A 295 -22.45 -40.14 -31.16
N PRO A 296 -22.31 -41.46 -30.98
CA PRO A 296 -23.26 -42.39 -31.55
C PRO A 296 -24.59 -42.17 -30.85
N ASP A 297 -25.65 -42.24 -31.66
CA ASP A 297 -27.04 -42.32 -31.26
C ASP A 297 -27.22 -43.52 -30.29
N GLY A 298 -26.94 -43.26 -29.02
CA GLY A 298 -27.01 -44.22 -27.93
C GLY A 298 -28.28 -43.97 -27.14
N SER A 299 -29.43 -44.19 -27.78
CA SER A 299 -30.69 -44.29 -27.05
C SER A 299 -30.63 -45.50 -26.11
N ALA A 300 -30.48 -45.20 -24.83
CA ALA A 300 -30.79 -46.12 -23.75
C ALA A 300 -31.53 -45.32 -22.67
N ARG A 301 -32.81 -45.06 -22.93
CA ARG A 301 -33.94 -45.32 -22.02
C ARG A 301 -35.27 -45.03 -22.71
#